data_AF-A0A183HQJ4-F1
#
_entry.id   AF-A0A183HQJ4-F1
#
_cell.length_a   1.000
_cell.length_b   1.000
_cell.length_c   1.000
_cell.angle_alpha   90.00
_cell.angle_beta   90.00
_cell.angle_gamma   90.00
#
_symmetry.space_group_name_H-M   'P 1'
#
loop_
_entity.id
_entity.type
_entity.pdbx_description
1 polymer ?
#
loop_
_entity_poly.entity_id
_entity_poly.type
_entity_poly.pdbx_seq_one_letter_code
_entity_poly.pdbx_strand_id
1 'polypeptide(L)'
;VSITNREVAIYNTPNGVLYNTAVLELSYEEEFGIKNVKRENKLYKYKEQILEAQLKKELAEKRRQEGKLIPQQEKAKREELLVEQKIREELHDLYLKCKERTELLIAAVTGDPVGSAKYIHLLITVVIPLLRSSLVSSLAYNVFRSFCDAAFKPSEDYLHELVLHSSVRVLRSIYTNTAWNQEPLTIQVERTIALLATRCVLVPVLDDEESNVEVDVNDDEMMNLIKFNVSFP
;
A
#
# COMPACT_ATOMS: atom_id res chain seq x y z
N VAL A 1 -12.45 11.96 3.84
CA VAL A 1 -12.14 11.98 2.39
C VAL A 1 -11.52 10.63 2.06
N SER A 2 -12.12 9.85 1.17
CA SER A 2 -11.58 8.55 0.76
C SER A 2 -10.82 8.75 -0.54
N ILE A 3 -9.50 8.58 -0.52
CA ILE A 3 -8.68 8.58 -1.74
C ILE A 3 -8.96 7.28 -2.49
N THR A 4 -9.24 7.37 -3.78
CA THR A 4 -9.51 6.22 -4.63
C THR A 4 -8.22 5.65 -5.22
N ASN A 5 -8.22 4.35 -5.55
CA ASN A 5 -7.09 3.72 -6.24
C ASN A 5 -6.81 4.36 -7.61
N ARG A 6 -7.84 4.89 -8.27
CA ARG A 6 -7.71 5.61 -9.54
C ARG A 6 -6.91 6.91 -9.36
N GLU A 7 -7.24 7.70 -8.36
CA GLU A 7 -6.54 8.96 -8.05
C GLU A 7 -5.06 8.70 -7.77
N VAL A 8 -4.74 7.67 -6.99
CA VAL A 8 -3.33 7.30 -6.74
C VAL A 8 -2.62 6.81 -8.00
N ALA A 9 -3.32 6.09 -8.88
CA ALA A 9 -2.75 5.67 -10.16
C ALA A 9 -2.47 6.86 -11.09
N ILE A 10 -3.35 7.87 -11.11
CA ILE A 10 -3.12 9.14 -11.82
C ILE A 10 -1.90 9.86 -11.24
N TYR A 11 -1.78 9.93 -9.91
CA TYR A 11 -0.62 10.53 -9.23
C TYR A 11 0.70 9.86 -9.58
N ASN A 12 0.71 8.53 -9.67
CA ASN A 12 1.90 7.76 -10.04
C ASN A 12 2.21 7.80 -11.55
N THR A 13 1.33 8.37 -12.37
CA THR A 13 1.55 8.51 -13.81
C THR A 13 2.42 9.75 -14.09
N PRO A 14 3.49 9.65 -14.91
CA PRO A 14 4.37 10.78 -15.20
C PRO A 14 3.64 12.01 -15.74
N ASN A 15 4.16 13.20 -15.42
CA ASN A 15 3.61 14.46 -15.91
C ASN A 15 3.56 14.50 -17.43
N GLY A 16 2.42 14.93 -17.98
CA GLY A 16 2.18 15.00 -19.42
C GLY A 16 1.77 13.67 -20.08
N VAL A 17 1.79 12.55 -19.34
CA VAL A 17 1.25 11.27 -19.80
C VAL A 17 -0.17 11.12 -19.29
N LEU A 18 -1.09 10.81 -20.20
CA LEU A 18 -2.50 10.62 -19.87
C LEU A 18 -2.71 9.23 -19.26
N TYR A 19 -3.24 9.17 -18.05
CA TYR A 19 -3.63 7.90 -17.42
C TYR A 19 -4.90 7.34 -18.05
N ASN A 20 -5.93 8.17 -18.25
CA ASN A 20 -7.21 7.76 -18.80
C ASN A 20 -7.23 7.79 -20.34
N THR A 21 -6.59 6.79 -20.96
CA THR A 21 -6.55 6.66 -22.43
C THR A 21 -7.89 6.32 -23.06
N ALA A 22 -8.86 5.81 -22.29
CA ALA A 22 -10.20 5.46 -22.78
C ALA A 22 -10.97 6.66 -23.35
N VAL A 23 -10.69 7.89 -22.89
CA VAL A 23 -11.30 9.13 -23.43
C VAL A 23 -10.95 9.33 -24.90
N LEU A 24 -9.76 8.88 -25.32
CA LEU A 24 -9.33 8.97 -26.72
C LEU A 24 -10.08 7.97 -27.61
N GLU A 25 -10.43 6.80 -27.07
CA GLU A 25 -11.19 5.76 -27.77
C GLU A 25 -12.66 6.15 -27.91
N LEU A 26 -13.26 6.74 -26.87
CA LEU A 26 -14.64 7.25 -26.93
C LEU A 26 -14.79 8.38 -27.96
N SER A 27 -13.85 9.33 -27.96
CA SER A 27 -13.83 10.43 -28.94
C SER A 27 -13.76 9.91 -30.39
N TYR A 28 -13.07 8.79 -30.59
CA TYR A 28 -12.94 8.15 -31.89
C TYR A 28 -14.24 7.45 -32.33
N GLU A 29 -14.90 6.72 -31.42
CA GLU A 29 -16.19 6.08 -31.73
C GLU A 29 -17.28 7.09 -32.08
N GLU A 30 -17.29 8.25 -31.41
CA GLU A 30 -18.21 9.35 -31.68
C GLU A 30 -17.98 9.97 -33.07
N GLU A 31 -16.72 10.26 -33.42
CA GLU A 31 -16.36 10.92 -34.67
C GLU A 31 -16.64 10.03 -35.91
N PHE A 32 -16.44 8.72 -35.78
CA PHE A 32 -16.71 7.76 -36.87
C PHE A 32 -18.13 7.17 -36.84
N GLY A 33 -18.97 7.54 -35.88
CA GLY A 33 -20.40 7.17 -35.84
C GLY A 33 -20.65 5.66 -35.80
N ILE A 34 -19.67 4.87 -35.33
CA ILE A 34 -19.67 3.39 -35.44
C ILE A 34 -20.85 2.77 -34.66
N LYS A 35 -21.42 3.48 -33.68
CA LYS A 35 -22.55 3.01 -32.86
C LYS A 35 -23.95 3.32 -33.41
N ASN A 36 -24.12 4.26 -34.35
CA ASN A 36 -25.45 4.79 -34.74
C ASN A 36 -25.74 4.69 -36.25
N VAL A 37 -25.59 3.51 -36.87
CA VAL A 37 -26.04 3.29 -38.26
C VAL A 37 -27.55 3.02 -38.27
N LYS A 38 -28.35 4.05 -38.56
CA LYS A 38 -29.79 3.89 -38.80
C LYS A 38 -30.03 3.16 -40.13
N ARG A 39 -30.77 2.05 -40.08
CA ARG A 39 -31.16 1.24 -41.25
C ARG A 39 -32.19 2.01 -42.08
N GLU A 40 -31.75 2.72 -43.13
CA GLU A 40 -32.67 3.34 -44.10
C GLU A 40 -32.93 2.40 -45.31
N ASN A 41 -34.19 2.33 -45.73
CA ASN A 41 -34.78 1.33 -46.65
C ASN A 41 -34.40 1.46 -48.15
N LYS A 42 -33.19 1.92 -48.52
CA LYS A 42 -32.75 2.00 -49.93
C LYS A 42 -31.48 1.18 -50.17
N LEU A 43 -31.62 0.07 -50.89
CA LEU A 43 -30.59 -0.97 -51.11
C LEU A 43 -29.25 -0.43 -51.66
N TYR A 44 -29.31 0.57 -52.55
CA TYR A 44 -28.13 1.21 -53.14
C TYR A 44 -27.42 2.14 -52.15
N LYS A 45 -28.17 2.91 -51.36
CA LYS A 45 -27.65 3.83 -50.33
C LYS A 45 -27.00 3.07 -49.16
N TYR A 46 -27.48 1.86 -48.88
CA TYR A 46 -26.94 1.02 -47.82
C TYR A 46 -25.55 0.45 -48.16
N LYS A 47 -25.31 0.04 -49.41
CA LYS A 47 -23.96 -0.39 -49.85
C LYS A 47 -22.94 0.74 -49.77
N GLU A 48 -23.33 1.94 -50.19
CA GLU A 48 -22.48 3.14 -50.05
C GLU A 48 -22.21 3.47 -48.58
N GLN A 49 -23.20 3.39 -47.70
CA GLN A 49 -23.01 3.60 -46.25
C GLN A 49 -22.07 2.58 -45.61
N ILE A 50 -22.13 1.31 -46.03
CA ILE A 50 -21.21 0.28 -45.54
C ILE A 50 -19.78 0.58 -46.01
N LEU A 51 -19.61 0.94 -47.28
CA LEU A 51 -18.30 1.29 -47.83
C LEU A 51 -17.73 2.54 -47.17
N GLU A 52 -18.56 3.55 -46.92
CA GLU A 52 -18.16 4.77 -46.20
C GLU A 52 -17.76 4.45 -44.75
N ALA A 53 -18.51 3.57 -44.07
CA ALA A 53 -18.17 3.11 -42.72
C ALA A 53 -16.89 2.27 -42.68
N GLN A 54 -16.65 1.42 -43.68
CA GLN A 54 -15.41 0.66 -43.83
C GLN A 54 -14.21 1.55 -44.11
N LEU A 55 -14.35 2.51 -45.05
CA LEU A 55 -13.31 3.49 -45.36
C LEU A 55 -12.96 4.34 -44.14
N LYS A 56 -13.97 4.75 -43.36
CA LYS A 56 -13.79 5.45 -42.08
C LYS A 56 -13.01 4.60 -41.08
N LYS A 57 -13.34 3.31 -40.90
CA LYS A 57 -12.59 2.41 -40.02
C LYS A 57 -11.13 2.23 -40.46
N GLU A 58 -10.89 2.06 -41.76
CA GLU A 58 -9.54 1.81 -42.30
C GLU A 58 -8.65 3.06 -42.20
N LEU A 59 -9.18 4.25 -42.50
CA LEU A 59 -8.47 5.52 -42.31
C LEU A 59 -8.10 5.75 -40.85
N ALA A 60 -9.00 5.37 -39.97
CA ALA A 60 -8.87 5.62 -38.56
C ALA A 60 -7.88 4.61 -37.92
N GLU A 61 -7.86 3.36 -38.41
CA GLU A 61 -6.86 2.34 -38.05
C GLU A 61 -5.46 2.71 -38.57
N LYS A 62 -5.36 3.26 -39.79
CA LYS A 62 -4.09 3.84 -40.29
C LYS A 62 -3.61 5.00 -39.42
N ARG A 63 -4.50 5.91 -39.00
CA ARG A 63 -4.13 7.02 -38.08
C ARG A 63 -3.70 6.53 -36.70
N ARG A 64 -4.30 5.44 -36.21
CA ARG A 64 -3.88 4.76 -34.98
C ARG A 64 -2.47 4.19 -35.12
N GLN A 65 -2.15 3.56 -36.25
CA GLN A 65 -0.80 3.06 -36.56
C GLN A 65 0.22 4.19 -36.75
N GLU A 66 -0.20 5.34 -37.27
CA GLU A 66 0.64 6.54 -37.45
C GLU A 66 0.77 7.41 -36.18
N GLY A 67 0.01 7.11 -35.11
CA GLY A 67 0.03 7.88 -33.86
C GLY A 67 -0.52 9.31 -33.97
N LYS A 68 -1.23 9.65 -35.05
CA LYS A 68 -1.77 11.00 -35.28
C LYS A 68 -3.14 11.13 -34.63
N LEU A 69 -3.24 12.03 -33.65
CA LEU A 69 -4.49 12.36 -32.98
C LEU A 69 -5.36 13.25 -33.88
N ILE A 70 -6.67 13.02 -33.84
CA ILE A 70 -7.65 13.85 -34.53
C ILE A 70 -7.90 15.12 -33.68
N PRO A 71 -8.26 16.30 -34.24
CA PRO A 71 -8.43 17.53 -33.45
C PRO A 71 -9.39 17.39 -32.26
N GLN A 72 -10.44 16.56 -32.39
CA GLN A 72 -11.35 16.25 -31.27
C GLN A 72 -10.65 15.44 -30.18
N GLN A 73 -9.82 14.46 -30.54
CA GLN A 73 -8.99 13.69 -29.59
C GLN A 73 -7.92 14.57 -28.94
N GLU A 74 -7.31 15.51 -29.66
CA GLU A 74 -6.34 16.44 -29.08
C GLU A 74 -6.99 17.39 -28.07
N LYS A 75 -8.22 17.83 -28.34
CA LYS A 75 -9.00 18.62 -27.39
C LYS A 75 -9.35 17.78 -26.16
N ALA A 76 -9.89 16.58 -26.35
CA ALA A 76 -10.24 15.67 -25.25
C ALA A 76 -9.01 15.27 -24.41
N LYS A 77 -7.87 15.02 -25.06
CA LYS A 77 -6.58 14.77 -24.39
C LYS A 77 -6.17 15.94 -23.51
N ARG A 78 -6.26 17.18 -24.01
CA ARG A 78 -5.91 18.38 -23.26
C ARG A 78 -6.84 18.58 -22.07
N GLU A 79 -8.14 18.39 -22.26
CA GLU A 79 -9.12 18.51 -21.18
C GLU A 79 -8.88 17.48 -20.08
N GLU A 80 -8.71 16.20 -20.42
CA GLU A 80 -8.47 15.15 -19.44
C GLU A 80 -7.10 15.33 -18.74
N LEU A 81 -6.06 15.80 -19.46
CA LEU A 81 -4.78 16.13 -18.85
C LEU A 81 -4.90 17.23 -17.79
N LEU A 82 -5.76 18.23 -17.98
CA LEU A 82 -6.00 19.27 -16.98
C LEU A 82 -6.69 18.71 -15.73
N VAL A 83 -7.64 17.77 -15.91
CA VAL A 83 -8.30 17.09 -14.79
C VAL A 83 -7.30 16.25 -14.01
N GLU A 84 -6.51 15.43 -14.70
CA GLU A 84 -5.46 14.62 -14.07
C GLU A 84 -4.40 15.47 -13.38
N GLN A 85 -4.00 16.59 -13.99
CA GLN A 85 -3.04 17.52 -13.41
C GLN A 85 -3.55 18.07 -12.07
N LYS A 86 -4.82 18.46 -11.99
CA LYS A 86 -5.43 18.91 -10.75
C LYS A 86 -5.41 17.83 -9.67
N ILE A 87 -5.73 16.58 -10.03
CA ILE A 87 -5.66 15.43 -9.12
C ILE A 87 -4.22 15.22 -8.63
N ARG A 88 -3.22 15.31 -9.52
CA ARG A 88 -1.80 15.22 -9.14
C ARG A 88 -1.42 16.29 -8.13
N GLU A 89 -1.81 17.54 -8.35
CA GLU A 89 -1.53 18.67 -7.47
C GLU A 89 -2.18 18.49 -6.09
N GLU A 90 -3.46 18.12 -6.04
CA GLU A 90 -4.20 17.88 -4.79
C GLU A 90 -3.57 16.74 -3.97
N LEU A 91 -3.22 15.62 -4.61
CA LEU A 91 -2.56 14.48 -3.96
C LEU A 91 -1.14 14.82 -3.51
N HIS A 92 -0.41 15.62 -4.30
CA HIS A 92 0.93 16.04 -3.95
C HIS A 92 0.93 16.94 -2.71
N ASP A 93 0.04 17.94 -2.67
CA ASP A 93 -0.12 18.82 -1.51
C ASP A 93 -0.55 18.02 -0.26
N LEU A 94 -1.48 17.08 -0.41
CA LEU A 94 -1.87 16.18 0.68
C LEU A 94 -0.69 15.32 1.16
N TYR A 95 0.08 14.75 0.24
CA TYR A 95 1.27 13.96 0.56
C TYR A 95 2.30 14.80 1.33
N LEU A 96 2.58 16.03 0.90
CA LEU A 96 3.51 16.93 1.58
C LEU A 96 3.04 17.27 3.01
N LYS A 97 1.76 17.59 3.19
CA LYS A 97 1.17 17.82 4.51
C LYS A 97 1.32 16.59 5.40
N CYS A 98 1.05 15.40 4.88
CA CYS A 98 1.26 14.15 5.63
C CYS A 98 2.74 13.97 5.99
N LYS A 99 3.65 14.17 5.03
CA LYS A 99 5.09 14.02 5.20
C LYS A 99 5.60 14.90 6.34
N GLU A 100 5.31 16.20 6.31
CA GLU A 100 5.71 17.15 7.36
C GLU A 100 5.23 16.71 8.75
N ARG A 101 3.97 16.27 8.87
CA ARG A 101 3.41 15.81 10.15
C ARG A 101 4.06 14.51 10.62
N THR A 102 4.32 13.57 9.72
CA THR A 102 5.00 12.31 10.06
C THR A 102 6.45 12.54 10.46
N GLU A 103 7.17 13.46 9.81
CA GLU A 103 8.55 13.81 10.16
C GLU A 103 8.64 14.48 11.53
N LEU A 104 7.71 15.39 11.85
CA LEU A 104 7.60 15.98 13.18
C LEU A 104 7.32 14.92 14.26
N LEU A 105 6.44 13.97 13.97
CA LEU A 105 6.12 12.89 14.91
C LEU A 105 7.31 11.95 15.13
N ILE A 106 8.02 11.57 14.06
CA ILE A 106 9.26 10.78 14.15
C ILE A 106 10.28 11.52 15.03
N ALA A 107 10.52 12.82 14.76
CA ALA A 107 11.45 13.62 15.54
C ALA A 107 11.07 13.69 17.03
N ALA A 108 9.78 13.82 17.34
CA ALA A 108 9.29 13.81 18.72
C ALA A 108 9.51 12.47 19.43
N VAL A 109 9.21 11.35 18.74
CA VAL A 109 9.42 9.99 19.28
C VAL A 109 10.90 9.71 19.50
N THR A 110 11.76 10.08 18.56
CA THR A 110 13.21 9.90 18.67
C THR A 110 13.81 10.81 19.74
N GLY A 111 13.27 12.02 19.94
CA GLY A 111 13.77 12.99 20.92
C GLY A 111 13.46 12.61 22.38
N ASP A 112 12.30 12.00 22.63
CA ASP A 112 11.93 11.48 23.96
C ASP A 112 11.19 10.13 23.84
N PRO A 113 11.93 9.01 23.66
CA PRO A 113 11.34 7.68 23.51
C PRO A 113 10.45 7.29 24.68
N VAL A 114 10.86 7.59 25.92
CA VAL A 114 10.12 7.22 27.13
C VAL A 114 8.84 8.05 27.26
N GLY A 115 8.91 9.35 27.02
CA GLY A 115 7.72 10.22 27.01
C GLY A 115 6.75 9.89 25.88
N SER A 116 7.26 9.47 24.72
CA SER A 116 6.46 9.10 23.55
C SER A 116 5.50 7.94 23.82
N ALA A 117 5.81 7.05 24.77
CA ALA A 117 4.96 5.93 25.17
C ALA A 117 3.57 6.40 25.68
N LYS A 118 3.49 7.61 26.27
CA LYS A 118 2.21 8.22 26.69
C LYS A 118 1.28 8.52 25.51
N TYR A 119 1.86 8.63 24.31
CA TYR A 119 1.16 8.94 23.06
C TYR A 119 0.99 7.72 22.14
N ILE A 120 1.10 6.50 22.68
CA ILE A 120 0.90 5.25 21.92
C ILE A 120 -0.49 5.17 21.26
N HIS A 121 -1.49 5.88 21.78
CA HIS A 121 -2.79 5.99 21.14
C HIS A 121 -2.70 6.57 19.72
N LEU A 122 -1.73 7.44 19.42
CA LEU A 122 -1.49 7.96 18.06
C LEU A 122 -1.01 6.86 17.13
N LEU A 123 -0.16 5.94 17.60
CA LEU A 123 0.24 4.77 16.83
C LEU A 123 -1.00 3.96 16.43
N ILE A 124 -1.87 3.65 17.40
CA ILE A 124 -3.04 2.78 17.20
C ILE A 124 -4.11 3.46 16.33
N THR A 125 -4.43 4.72 16.62
CA THR A 125 -5.59 5.41 16.02
C THR A 125 -5.26 6.14 14.73
N VAL A 126 -4.00 6.52 14.51
CA VAL A 126 -3.57 7.30 13.35
C VAL A 126 -2.63 6.49 12.45
N VAL A 127 -1.52 5.99 13.00
CA VAL A 127 -0.45 5.39 12.19
C VAL A 127 -0.88 4.05 11.61
N ILE A 128 -1.47 3.15 12.41
CA ILE A 128 -1.92 1.83 11.95
C ILE A 128 -2.92 1.92 10.77
N PRO A 129 -3.96 2.77 10.81
CA PRO A 129 -4.81 2.98 9.64
C PRO A 129 -4.06 3.49 8.41
N LEU A 130 -3.09 4.39 8.59
CA LEU A 130 -2.30 4.97 7.49
C LEU A 130 -1.36 3.95 6.83
N LEU A 131 -0.97 2.86 7.52
CA LEU A 131 -0.23 1.76 6.89
C LEU A 131 -0.95 1.17 5.68
N ARG A 132 -2.29 1.23 5.64
CA ARG A 132 -3.12 0.73 4.53
C ARG A 132 -3.39 1.77 3.45
N SER A 133 -2.84 2.97 3.57
CA SER A 133 -3.03 4.05 2.60
C SER A 133 -2.09 3.90 1.41
N SER A 134 -2.62 3.86 0.19
CA SER A 134 -1.80 3.74 -1.02
C SER A 134 -0.96 4.99 -1.31
N LEU A 135 -1.30 6.14 -0.69
CA LEU A 135 -0.55 7.39 -0.85
C LEU A 135 0.61 7.53 0.16
N VAL A 136 0.37 7.15 1.43
CA VAL A 136 1.29 7.50 2.54
C VAL A 136 1.74 6.32 3.39
N SER A 137 1.51 5.08 2.95
CA SER A 137 1.90 3.88 3.71
C SER A 137 3.40 3.85 4.05
N SER A 138 4.28 4.31 3.15
CA SER A 138 5.72 4.40 3.42
C SER A 138 6.06 5.41 4.52
N LEU A 139 5.36 6.55 4.57
CA LEU A 139 5.51 7.53 5.64
C LEU A 139 5.03 6.97 6.98
N ALA A 140 3.87 6.32 6.98
CA ALA A 140 3.30 5.66 8.16
C ALA A 140 4.21 4.54 8.67
N TYR A 141 4.83 3.77 7.78
CA TYR A 141 5.83 2.76 8.12
C TYR A 141 7.01 3.36 8.88
N ASN A 142 7.53 4.52 8.46
CA ASN A 142 8.64 5.17 9.15
C ASN A 142 8.27 5.65 10.55
N VAL A 143 7.04 6.16 10.73
CA VAL A 143 6.53 6.51 12.07
C VAL A 143 6.35 5.25 12.92
N PHE A 144 5.77 4.18 12.36
CA PHE A 144 5.60 2.92 13.08
C PHE A 144 6.96 2.37 13.54
N ARG A 145 7.98 2.42 12.66
CA ARG A 145 9.36 2.09 12.99
C ARG A 145 9.89 2.93 14.15
N SER A 146 9.71 4.26 14.15
CA SER A 146 10.24 5.09 15.24
C SER A 146 9.63 4.71 16.61
N PHE A 147 8.36 4.31 16.64
CA PHE A 147 7.75 3.75 17.87
C PHE A 147 8.32 2.38 18.24
N CYS A 148 8.58 1.50 17.26
CA CYS A 148 9.26 0.23 17.52
C CYS A 148 10.66 0.43 18.07
N ASP A 149 11.46 1.33 17.48
CA ASP A 149 12.83 1.64 17.91
C ASP A 149 12.85 2.28 19.32
N ALA A 150 11.80 3.03 19.67
CA ALA A 150 11.63 3.57 21.02
C ALA A 150 11.34 2.49 22.07
N ALA A 151 10.67 1.40 21.69
CA ALA A 151 10.28 0.30 22.57
C ALA A 151 11.34 -0.81 22.64
N PHE A 152 12.00 -1.10 21.53
CA PHE A 152 12.98 -2.18 21.39
C PHE A 152 14.35 -1.63 21.04
N LYS A 153 15.33 -1.90 21.90
CA LYS A 153 16.73 -1.63 21.56
C LYS A 153 17.21 -2.63 20.49
N PRO A 154 18.11 -2.21 19.59
CA PRO A 154 18.78 -3.14 18.70
C PRO A 154 19.43 -4.29 19.47
N SER A 155 19.25 -5.49 18.95
CA SER A 155 19.66 -6.76 19.56
C SER A 155 20.30 -7.66 18.51
N GLU A 156 21.26 -8.49 18.92
CA GLU A 156 22.02 -9.38 18.02
C GLU A 156 21.13 -10.42 17.32
N ASP A 157 20.03 -10.81 17.97
CA ASP A 157 19.01 -11.71 17.42
C ASP A 157 18.01 -11.03 16.47
N TYR A 158 18.19 -9.73 16.19
CA TYR A 158 17.33 -8.91 15.33
C TYR A 158 15.85 -8.90 15.75
N LEU A 159 15.55 -9.13 17.03
CA LEU A 159 14.17 -9.15 17.54
C LEU A 159 13.41 -7.86 17.22
N HIS A 160 14.05 -6.70 17.38
CA HIS A 160 13.48 -5.39 17.06
C HIS A 160 13.01 -5.28 15.60
N GLU A 161 13.83 -5.69 14.63
CA GLU A 161 13.47 -5.72 13.21
C GLU A 161 12.38 -6.77 12.93
N LEU A 162 12.46 -7.93 13.60
CA LEU A 162 11.49 -8.99 13.44
C LEU A 162 10.09 -8.57 13.92
N VAL A 163 10.00 -7.92 15.08
CA VAL A 163 8.76 -7.33 15.61
C VAL A 163 8.22 -6.28 14.66
N LEU A 164 9.06 -5.37 14.18
CA LEU A 164 8.67 -4.34 13.22
C LEU A 164 8.06 -4.96 11.95
N HIS A 165 8.82 -5.84 11.29
CA HIS A 165 8.47 -6.38 9.99
C HIS A 165 7.28 -7.35 10.03
N SER A 166 7.22 -8.22 11.05
CA SER A 166 6.05 -9.08 11.26
C SER A 166 4.79 -8.26 11.53
N SER A 167 4.88 -7.23 12.38
CA SER A 167 3.74 -6.38 12.74
C SER A 167 3.17 -5.64 11.54
N VAL A 168 3.99 -4.99 10.72
CA VAL A 168 3.48 -4.25 9.55
C VAL A 168 2.84 -5.17 8.51
N ARG A 169 3.31 -6.42 8.38
CA ARG A 169 2.69 -7.44 7.52
C ARG A 169 1.34 -7.89 8.09
N VAL A 170 1.27 -8.21 9.38
CA VAL A 170 0.02 -8.57 10.09
C VAL A 170 -1.01 -7.45 9.98
N LEU A 171 -0.58 -6.20 10.11
CA LEU A 171 -1.43 -5.02 9.99
C LEU A 171 -1.85 -4.69 8.56
N ARG A 172 -1.37 -5.46 7.57
CA ARG A 172 -1.66 -5.32 6.13
C ARG A 172 -1.19 -3.99 5.56
N SER A 173 0.01 -3.57 5.95
CA SER A 173 0.65 -2.40 5.35
C SER A 173 0.80 -2.57 3.84
N ILE A 174 0.53 -1.52 3.06
CA ILE A 174 0.78 -1.50 1.61
C ILE A 174 2.28 -1.49 1.34
N TYR A 175 3.03 -0.67 2.08
CA TYR A 175 4.48 -0.64 2.04
C TYR A 175 5.05 -1.70 2.99
N THR A 176 5.89 -2.58 2.45
CA THR A 176 6.64 -3.58 3.22
C THR A 176 8.05 -3.72 2.64
N ASN A 177 9.01 -4.10 3.48
CA ASN A 177 10.37 -4.37 3.02
C ASN A 177 10.42 -5.77 2.38
N THR A 178 10.78 -5.82 1.10
CA THR A 178 10.84 -7.06 0.31
C THR A 178 11.84 -8.07 0.85
N ALA A 179 12.94 -7.62 1.48
CA ALA A 179 13.94 -8.51 2.07
C ALA A 179 13.36 -9.35 3.23
N TRP A 180 12.41 -8.78 3.98
CA TRP A 180 11.76 -9.43 5.12
C TRP A 180 10.48 -10.19 4.76
N ASN A 181 10.15 -10.26 3.46
CA ASN A 181 8.99 -10.97 2.94
C ASN A 181 9.35 -12.34 2.32
N GLN A 182 10.61 -12.76 2.41
CA GLN A 182 11.09 -14.01 1.79
C GLN A 182 10.48 -15.25 2.44
N GLU A 183 10.17 -15.19 3.73
CA GLU A 183 9.54 -16.29 4.47
C GLU A 183 8.01 -16.11 4.62
N PRO A 184 7.27 -17.22 4.78
CA PRO A 184 5.84 -17.17 5.09
C PRO A 184 5.54 -16.34 6.35
N LEU A 185 4.44 -15.57 6.32
CA LEU A 185 4.06 -14.71 7.44
C LEU A 185 3.87 -15.50 8.74
N THR A 186 3.24 -16.67 8.68
CA THR A 186 3.00 -17.52 9.85
C THR A 186 4.31 -17.89 10.56
N ILE A 187 5.30 -18.35 9.80
CA ILE A 187 6.63 -18.74 10.33
C ILE A 187 7.33 -17.52 10.95
N GLN A 188 7.26 -16.36 10.29
CA GLN A 188 7.85 -15.14 10.81
C GLN A 188 7.22 -14.72 12.15
N VAL A 189 5.88 -14.79 12.25
CA VAL A 189 5.14 -14.46 13.47
C VAL A 189 5.43 -15.45 14.59
N GLU A 190 5.46 -16.75 14.30
CA GLU A 190 5.85 -17.79 15.27
C GLU A 190 7.24 -17.51 15.86
N ARG A 191 8.24 -17.22 15.01
CA ARG A 191 9.59 -16.86 15.47
C ARG A 191 9.59 -15.58 16.32
N THR A 192 8.80 -14.59 15.92
CA THR A 192 8.65 -13.33 16.68
C THR A 192 8.12 -13.60 18.08
N ILE A 193 7.03 -14.37 18.18
CA ILE A 193 6.41 -14.71 19.46
C ILE A 193 7.35 -15.55 20.32
N ALA A 194 8.03 -16.54 19.74
CA ALA A 194 8.98 -17.38 20.46
C ALA A 194 10.12 -16.54 21.09
N LEU A 195 10.71 -15.62 20.33
CA LEU A 195 11.77 -14.74 20.84
C LEU A 195 11.25 -13.76 21.90
N LEU A 196 10.05 -13.19 21.71
CA LEU A 196 9.40 -12.35 22.73
C LEU A 196 9.14 -13.13 24.01
N ALA A 197 8.60 -14.34 23.91
CA ALA A 197 8.32 -15.20 25.05
C ALA A 197 9.59 -15.46 25.86
N THR A 198 10.70 -15.82 25.22
CA THR A 198 12.00 -16.03 25.89
C THR A 198 12.46 -14.79 26.67
N ARG A 199 12.18 -13.58 26.21
CA ARG A 199 12.52 -12.33 26.91
C ARG A 199 11.52 -11.96 28.01
N CYS A 200 10.30 -12.48 27.96
CA CYS A 200 9.24 -12.24 28.94
C CYS A 200 9.18 -13.30 30.04
N VAL A 201 9.86 -14.45 29.89
CA VAL A 201 10.06 -15.38 31.00
C VAL A 201 10.95 -14.69 32.02
N LEU A 202 10.34 -14.23 33.11
CA LEU A 202 11.06 -13.94 34.35
C LEU A 202 11.81 -15.23 34.72
N VAL A 203 13.13 -15.24 34.61
CA VAL A 203 13.93 -16.15 35.41
C VAL A 203 13.55 -15.80 36.85
N PRO A 204 12.94 -16.70 37.64
CA PRO A 204 12.79 -16.43 39.05
C PRO A 204 14.20 -16.20 39.55
N VAL A 205 14.47 -14.96 39.97
CA VAL A 205 15.61 -14.67 40.83
C VAL A 205 15.36 -15.57 42.04
N LEU A 206 16.03 -16.71 42.07
CA LEU A 206 16.15 -17.48 43.29
C LEU A 206 16.92 -16.54 44.20
N ASP A 207 16.18 -15.85 45.08
CA ASP A 207 16.79 -15.16 46.21
C ASP A 207 17.67 -16.20 46.91
N ASP A 208 18.95 -15.85 47.02
CA ASP A 208 19.98 -16.61 47.74
C ASP A 208 19.54 -16.77 49.21
N GLU A 209 18.74 -17.79 49.50
CA GLU A 209 18.53 -18.29 50.86
C GLU A 209 18.71 -19.81 50.81
N GLU A 210 19.83 -20.24 51.37
CA GLU A 210 20.25 -21.62 51.57
C GLU A 210 19.08 -22.53 51.93
N SER A 211 18.69 -23.42 51.02
CA SER A 211 18.02 -24.65 51.39
C SER A 211 18.44 -25.78 50.47
N ASN A 212 19.33 -26.62 51.01
CA ASN A 212 19.64 -27.94 50.46
C ASN A 212 18.35 -28.76 50.39
N VAL A 213 17.73 -28.82 49.21
CA VAL A 213 16.80 -29.89 48.84
C VAL A 213 17.12 -30.28 47.41
N GLU A 214 17.82 -31.41 47.26
CA GLU A 214 17.89 -32.11 45.98
C GLU A 214 16.47 -32.51 45.59
N VAL A 215 15.87 -31.78 44.65
CA VAL A 215 14.65 -32.20 43.97
C VAL A 215 15.05 -32.56 42.54
N ASP A 216 15.15 -33.87 42.33
CA ASP A 216 15.30 -34.50 41.03
C ASP A 216 14.00 -34.24 40.22
N VAL A 217 14.00 -33.17 39.43
CA VAL A 217 12.88 -32.84 38.53
C VAL A 217 13.27 -33.24 37.12
N ASN A 218 12.66 -34.33 36.66
CA ASN A 218 12.76 -34.85 35.30
C ASN A 218 12.56 -33.73 34.24
N ASP A 219 13.50 -33.64 33.30
CA ASP A 219 13.53 -32.66 32.19
C ASP A 219 12.27 -32.67 31.29
N ASP A 220 11.43 -33.71 31.37
CA ASP A 220 10.21 -33.84 30.58
C ASP A 220 9.05 -32.93 31.03
N GLU A 221 9.07 -32.42 32.27
CA GLU A 221 8.00 -31.54 32.78
C GLU A 221 8.22 -30.06 32.40
N MET A 222 9.46 -29.64 32.21
CA MET A 222 9.79 -28.26 31.78
C MET A 222 9.39 -27.99 30.33
N MET A 223 9.32 -29.03 29.48
CA MET A 223 8.93 -28.91 28.08
C MET A 223 7.41 -28.86 27.84
N ASN A 224 6.58 -29.12 28.86
CA ASN A 224 5.12 -29.15 28.72
C ASN A 224 4.43 -27.81 29.01
N LEU A 225 5.16 -26.77 29.42
CA LEU A 225 4.59 -25.43 29.69
C LEU A 225 4.41 -24.56 28.44
N ILE A 226 4.87 -24.99 27.26
CA ILE A 226 4.76 -24.23 26.01
C ILE A 226 3.75 -24.89 25.07
N LYS A 227 2.47 -24.90 25.47
CA LYS A 227 1.35 -25.01 24.53
C LYS A 227 0.54 -23.72 24.56
N PHE A 228 1.04 -22.70 23.86
CA PHE A 228 0.22 -21.57 23.46
C PHE A 228 -0.76 -22.03 22.37
N ASN A 229 -1.91 -22.56 22.79
CA ASN A 229 -3.05 -22.77 21.90
C ASN A 229 -3.70 -21.40 21.63
N VAL A 230 -3.21 -20.70 20.62
CA VAL A 230 -3.90 -19.54 20.06
C VAL A 230 -4.70 -20.03 18.85
N SER A 231 -5.99 -20.27 19.05
CA SER A 231 -6.94 -20.44 17.96
C SER A 231 -7.35 -19.05 17.47
N PHE A 232 -7.10 -18.76 16.20
CA PHE A 232 -7.67 -17.60 15.52
C PHE A 232 -8.97 -18.00 14.80
N PRO A 233 -10.00 -17.13 14.80
CA PRO A 233 -11.24 -17.33 14.05
C PRO A 233 -11.07 -17.18 12.53
#